data_AF-A0A4Z0Q0X9-F1
#
_entry.id   AF-A0A4Z0Q0X9-F1
#
_cell.length_a   1.000
_cell.length_b   1.000
_cell.length_c   1.000
_cell.angle_alpha   90.00
_cell.angle_beta   90.00
_cell.angle_gamma   90.00
#
_symmetry.space_group_name_H-M   'P 1'
#
loop_
_entity.id
_entity.type
_entity.pdbx_description
1 polymer ?
#
loop_
_entity_poly.entity_id
_entity_poly.type
_entity_poly.pdbx_seq_one_letter_code
_entity_poly.pdbx_strand_id
1 'polypeptide(L)'
;MLALHTLPTEWGAVTLKQAAGLAALGDEAPIQACLAVLLNCPPTDLLTMSPKELGAALHQVLFLSEPMPHRETWARPLSIMLGEVEVPVLDTLEDLTFGQAADIGAAIQELGEDVPALRLRVLATILQPAYHGTAYDSDQVAEVEQLCGQVPLREALPLTDFFLPSSTASAESTPASSSASPSAKPSGPPTSGSSRRSGIRWPSWMPWQAATRRDGATSTS
;
A
#
# COMPACT_ATOMS: atom_id res chain seq x y z
N MET A 1 -18.08 1.81 15.74
CA MET A 1 -17.07 0.95 16.40
C MET A 1 -17.29 -0.47 15.91
N LEU A 2 -16.28 -1.09 15.30
CA LEU A 2 -16.36 -2.49 14.87
C LEU A 2 -16.38 -3.41 16.09
N ALA A 3 -17.06 -4.55 15.98
CA ALA A 3 -17.09 -5.51 17.07
C ALA A 3 -15.74 -6.24 17.17
N LEU A 4 -15.30 -6.56 18.38
CA LEU A 4 -13.97 -7.15 18.60
C LEU A 4 -13.72 -8.46 17.85
N HIS A 5 -14.76 -9.25 17.59
CA HIS A 5 -14.64 -10.51 16.85
C HIS A 5 -14.45 -10.32 15.33
N THR A 6 -14.54 -9.08 14.84
CA THR A 6 -14.34 -8.73 13.43
C THR A 6 -12.96 -8.12 13.18
N LEU A 7 -12.08 -8.12 14.18
CA LEU A 7 -10.69 -7.72 13.97
C LEU A 7 -9.99 -8.76 13.08
N PRO A 8 -9.16 -8.31 12.12
CA PRO A 8 -8.34 -9.24 11.36
C PRO A 8 -7.40 -9.98 12.31
N THR A 9 -7.14 -11.26 12.01
CA THR A 9 -6.19 -12.10 12.74
C THR A 9 -4.95 -12.42 11.90
N GLU A 10 -4.92 -11.96 10.65
CA GLU A 10 -3.84 -12.16 9.70
C GLU A 10 -3.80 -11.00 8.70
N TRP A 11 -2.64 -10.78 8.07
CA TRP A 11 -2.45 -9.71 7.09
C TRP A 11 -3.42 -9.74 5.91
N GLY A 12 -3.76 -10.94 5.42
CA GLY A 12 -4.65 -11.09 4.27
C GLY A 12 -6.07 -10.56 4.52
N ALA A 13 -6.51 -10.53 5.79
CA ALA A 13 -7.83 -10.06 6.19
C ALA A 13 -7.89 -8.55 6.50
N VAL A 14 -6.73 -7.87 6.54
CA VAL A 14 -6.68 -6.41 6.67
C VAL A 14 -7.29 -5.79 5.41
N THR A 15 -8.18 -4.83 5.57
CA THR A 15 -8.79 -4.11 4.43
C THR A 15 -7.83 -3.09 3.85
N LEU A 16 -8.00 -2.69 2.59
CA LEU A 16 -7.17 -1.64 1.98
C LEU A 16 -7.20 -0.32 2.76
N LYS A 17 -8.38 0.10 3.27
CA LYS A 17 -8.50 1.32 4.09
C LYS A 17 -7.73 1.19 5.40
N GLN A 18 -7.79 0.03 6.06
CA GLN A 18 -6.99 -0.22 7.26
C GLN A 18 -5.50 -0.23 6.94
N ALA A 19 -5.08 -0.85 5.84
CA ALA A 19 -3.68 -0.87 5.42
C ALA A 19 -3.15 0.54 5.13
N ALA A 20 -3.93 1.39 4.44
CA ALA A 20 -3.59 2.79 4.21
C ALA A 20 -3.51 3.58 5.52
N GLY A 21 -4.48 3.38 6.42
CA GLY A 21 -4.45 3.99 7.75
C GLY A 21 -3.22 3.58 8.56
N LEU A 22 -2.83 2.30 8.53
CA LEU A 22 -1.66 1.80 9.24
C LEU A 22 -0.36 2.39 8.68
N ALA A 23 -0.24 2.49 7.35
CA ALA A 23 0.93 3.09 6.71
C ALA A 23 1.07 4.58 7.01
N ALA A 24 -0.04 5.32 7.05
CA ALA A 24 -0.05 6.75 7.36
C ALA A 24 0.43 7.08 8.78
N LEU A 25 0.39 6.11 9.71
CA LEU A 25 0.88 6.31 11.08
C LEU A 25 2.41 6.34 11.18
N GLY A 26 3.11 5.72 10.22
CA GLY A 26 4.57 5.59 10.20
C GLY A 26 5.15 4.56 11.19
N ASP A 27 6.47 4.37 11.14
CA ASP A 27 7.16 3.26 11.81
C ASP A 27 7.17 3.35 13.36
N GLU A 28 7.00 4.55 13.91
CA GLU A 28 7.04 4.82 15.35
C GLU A 28 5.63 4.82 15.98
N ALA A 29 4.62 4.35 15.24
CA ALA A 29 3.23 4.37 15.69
C ALA A 29 3.00 3.48 16.92
N PRO A 30 2.29 3.97 17.95
CA PRO A 30 1.99 3.16 19.12
C PRO A 30 0.91 2.11 18.80
N ILE A 31 0.94 0.96 19.49
CA ILE A 31 -0.01 -0.14 19.27
C ILE A 31 -1.47 0.28 19.40
N GLN A 32 -1.76 1.27 20.25
CA GLN A 32 -3.10 1.84 20.41
C GLN A 32 -3.56 2.56 19.14
N ALA A 33 -2.68 3.26 18.43
CA ALA A 33 -3.02 3.92 17.17
C ALA A 33 -3.31 2.87 16.08
N CYS A 34 -2.50 1.81 16.00
CA CYS A 34 -2.75 0.70 15.07
C CYS A 34 -4.09 0.02 15.37
N LEU A 35 -4.39 -0.26 16.64
CA LEU A 35 -5.65 -0.85 17.06
C LEU A 35 -6.85 0.06 16.74
N ALA A 36 -6.71 1.37 16.93
CA ALA A 36 -7.74 2.35 16.57
C ALA A 36 -8.06 2.33 15.07
N VAL A 37 -7.03 2.23 14.22
CA VAL A 37 -7.20 2.06 12.77
C VAL A 37 -7.94 0.76 12.45
N LEU A 38 -7.53 -0.36 13.06
CA LEU A 38 -8.17 -1.66 12.82
C LEU A 38 -9.62 -1.72 13.31
N LEU A 39 -9.93 -1.09 14.44
CA LEU A 39 -11.31 -0.99 14.97
C LEU A 39 -12.15 0.09 14.28
N ASN A 40 -11.53 0.88 13.39
CA ASN A 40 -12.13 2.03 12.72
C ASN A 40 -12.81 2.97 13.74
N CYS A 41 -12.06 3.36 14.77
CA CYS A 41 -12.52 4.25 15.83
C CYS A 41 -11.43 5.28 16.20
N PRO A 42 -11.80 6.43 16.80
CA PRO A 42 -10.81 7.35 17.34
C PRO A 42 -10.05 6.73 18.54
N PRO A 43 -8.78 7.10 18.77
CA PRO A 43 -7.99 6.55 19.87
C PRO A 43 -8.60 6.78 21.27
N THR A 44 -9.39 7.85 21.42
CA THR A 44 -10.10 8.17 22.66
C THR A 44 -11.11 7.11 23.05
N ASP A 45 -11.72 6.44 22.07
CA ASP A 45 -12.74 5.42 22.33
C ASP A 45 -12.11 4.16 22.93
N LEU A 46 -10.84 3.89 22.66
CA LEU A 46 -10.10 2.79 23.27
C LEU A 46 -9.99 2.94 24.79
N LEU A 47 -9.94 4.17 25.29
CA LEU A 47 -9.89 4.45 26.74
C LEU A 47 -11.20 4.13 27.45
N THR A 48 -12.29 4.01 26.71
CA THR A 48 -13.62 3.67 27.25
C THR A 48 -13.89 2.16 27.25
N MET A 49 -13.02 1.38 26.61
CA MET A 49 -13.15 -0.08 26.56
C MET A 49 -12.78 -0.72 27.89
N SER A 50 -13.43 -1.82 28.24
CA SER A 50 -13.03 -2.56 29.44
C SER A 50 -11.63 -3.17 29.26
N PRO A 51 -10.82 -3.30 30.32
CA PRO A 51 -9.48 -3.88 30.22
C PRO A 51 -9.45 -5.29 29.63
N LYS A 52 -10.51 -6.09 29.88
CA LYS A 52 -10.66 -7.44 29.35
C LYS A 52 -10.87 -7.45 27.83
N GLU A 53 -11.72 -6.54 27.34
CA GLU A 53 -11.98 -6.36 25.91
C GLU A 53 -10.76 -5.83 25.17
N LEU A 54 -10.08 -4.83 25.74
CA LEU A 54 -8.84 -4.31 25.19
C LEU A 54 -7.74 -5.38 25.12
N GLY A 55 -7.60 -6.18 26.19
CA GLY A 55 -6.67 -7.31 26.20
C GLY A 55 -6.97 -8.33 25.10
N ALA A 56 -8.24 -8.69 24.91
CA ALA A 56 -8.66 -9.59 23.83
C ALA A 56 -8.38 -8.99 22.43
N ALA A 57 -8.64 -7.69 22.25
CA ALA A 57 -8.36 -6.97 21.00
C ALA A 57 -6.87 -6.99 20.65
N LEU A 58 -6.01 -6.67 21.63
CA LEU A 58 -4.57 -6.66 21.47
C LEU A 58 -4.03 -8.05 21.11
N HIS A 59 -4.58 -9.11 21.69
CA HIS A 59 -4.21 -10.48 21.34
C HIS A 59 -4.57 -10.85 19.89
N GLN A 60 -5.68 -10.35 19.37
CA GLN A 60 -6.10 -10.64 17.99
C GLN A 60 -5.23 -9.95 16.94
N VAL A 61 -4.64 -8.80 17.28
CA VAL A 61 -3.81 -8.01 16.35
C VAL A 61 -2.31 -8.30 16.46
N LEU A 62 -1.93 -9.37 17.17
CA LEU A 62 -0.52 -9.77 17.31
C LEU A 62 0.14 -10.11 15.97
N PHE A 63 -0.64 -10.50 14.95
CA PHE A 63 -0.14 -10.72 13.59
C PHE A 63 0.55 -9.49 12.99
N LEU A 64 0.24 -8.27 13.46
CA LEU A 64 0.93 -7.04 13.03
C LEU A 64 2.43 -7.04 13.39
N SER A 65 2.83 -7.84 14.39
CA SER A 65 4.23 -8.02 14.76
C SER A 65 4.96 -9.03 13.86
N GLU A 66 4.22 -9.84 13.11
CA GLU A 66 4.75 -10.81 12.16
C GLU A 66 5.02 -10.14 10.80
N PRO A 67 6.09 -10.55 10.08
CA PRO A 67 6.31 -10.04 8.74
C PRO A 67 5.14 -10.42 7.83
N MET A 68 4.72 -9.48 6.98
CA MET A 68 3.65 -9.74 6.02
C MET A 68 4.08 -10.89 5.08
N PRO A 69 3.20 -11.89 4.83
CA PRO A 69 3.52 -13.00 3.94
C PRO A 69 3.82 -12.51 2.51
N HIS A 70 4.59 -13.31 1.77
CA HIS A 70 4.91 -13.01 0.38
C HIS A 70 3.62 -12.92 -0.46
N ARG A 71 3.40 -11.76 -1.07
CA ARG A 71 2.16 -11.41 -1.80
C ARG A 71 1.88 -12.32 -2.99
N GLU A 72 2.94 -12.86 -3.58
CA GLU A 72 2.93 -13.86 -4.67
C GLU A 72 2.21 -15.16 -4.30
N THR A 73 1.97 -15.40 -3.00
CA THR A 73 1.24 -16.58 -2.53
C THR A 73 -0.28 -16.43 -2.59
N TRP A 74 -0.80 -15.22 -2.84
CA TRP A 74 -2.24 -14.97 -2.92
C TRP A 74 -2.75 -15.15 -4.35
N ALA A 75 -3.72 -16.04 -4.50
CA ALA A 75 -4.37 -16.29 -5.78
C ALA A 75 -5.19 -15.08 -6.21
N ARG A 76 -5.13 -14.75 -7.51
CA ARG A 76 -5.94 -13.69 -8.09
C ARG A 76 -7.42 -14.09 -8.02
N PRO A 77 -8.30 -13.25 -7.43
CA PRO A 77 -9.73 -13.53 -7.41
C PRO A 77 -10.35 -13.38 -8.81
N LEU A 78 -11.40 -14.16 -9.08
CA LEU A 78 -12.20 -14.05 -10.32
C LEU A 78 -13.33 -13.02 -10.19
N SER A 79 -13.81 -12.79 -8.96
CA SER A 79 -14.79 -11.78 -8.62
C SER A 79 -14.48 -11.20 -7.23
N ILE A 80 -14.90 -9.96 -7.01
CA ILE A 80 -14.79 -9.26 -5.72
C ILE A 80 -16.16 -8.72 -5.33
N MET A 81 -16.50 -8.85 -4.06
CA MET A 81 -17.69 -8.22 -3.49
C MET A 81 -17.42 -6.76 -3.15
N LEU A 82 -18.06 -5.83 -3.85
CA LEU A 82 -18.08 -4.40 -3.53
C LEU A 82 -19.44 -4.03 -2.96
N GLY A 83 -19.53 -3.93 -1.63
CA GLY A 83 -20.81 -3.78 -0.94
C GLY A 83 -21.68 -5.02 -1.15
N GLU A 84 -22.81 -4.85 -1.86
CA GLU A 84 -23.74 -5.95 -2.19
C GLU A 84 -23.57 -6.46 -3.63
N VAL A 85 -22.63 -5.89 -4.40
CA VAL A 85 -22.45 -6.20 -5.82
C VAL A 85 -21.24 -7.12 -6.00
N GLU A 86 -21.44 -8.24 -6.69
CA GLU A 86 -20.34 -9.08 -7.15
C GLU A 86 -19.78 -8.52 -8.46
N VAL A 87 -18.53 -8.06 -8.44
CA VAL A 87 -17.86 -7.44 -9.58
C VAL A 87 -16.89 -8.45 -10.19
N PRO A 88 -17.06 -8.81 -11.47
CA PRO A 88 -16.10 -9.67 -12.15
C PRO A 88 -14.77 -8.93 -12.31
N VAL A 89 -13.68 -9.64 -12.01
CA VAL A 89 -12.32 -9.14 -12.23
C VAL A 89 -11.96 -9.41 -13.69
N LEU A 90 -11.43 -8.41 -14.39
CA LEU A 90 -10.95 -8.55 -15.76
C LEU A 90 -9.83 -9.60 -15.84
N ASP A 91 -9.94 -10.59 -16.72
CA ASP A 91 -8.92 -11.63 -16.89
C ASP A 91 -7.58 -11.04 -17.36
N THR A 92 -7.62 -9.98 -18.16
CA THR A 92 -6.46 -9.27 -18.71
C THR A 92 -6.54 -7.77 -18.49
N LEU A 93 -5.42 -7.15 -18.13
CA LEU A 93 -5.31 -5.69 -17.97
C LEU A 93 -5.17 -4.95 -19.32
N GLU A 94 -5.02 -5.70 -20.41
CA GLU A 94 -5.07 -5.19 -21.78
C GLU A 94 -6.46 -4.65 -22.16
N ASP A 95 -7.49 -5.02 -21.39
CA ASP A 95 -8.86 -4.55 -21.58
C ASP A 95 -9.13 -3.17 -20.94
N LEU A 96 -8.11 -2.53 -20.35
CA LEU A 96 -8.27 -1.18 -19.80
C LEU A 96 -8.47 -0.15 -20.91
N THR A 97 -9.46 0.71 -20.72
CA THR A 97 -9.69 1.86 -21.58
C THR A 97 -8.56 2.88 -21.43
N PHE A 98 -8.37 3.72 -22.47
CA PHE A 98 -7.40 4.82 -22.40
C PHE A 98 -7.66 5.76 -21.20
N GLY A 99 -8.94 6.02 -20.88
CA GLY A 99 -9.31 6.84 -19.73
C GLY A 99 -8.81 6.24 -18.40
N GLN A 100 -8.99 4.93 -18.21
CA GLN A 100 -8.48 4.24 -17.02
C GLN A 100 -6.95 4.32 -16.93
N ALA A 101 -6.25 4.10 -18.05
CA ALA A 101 -4.79 4.17 -18.07
C ALA A 101 -4.27 5.58 -17.77
N ALA A 102 -4.94 6.63 -18.28
CA ALA A 102 -4.60 8.02 -18.01
C ALA A 102 -4.78 8.36 -16.52
N ASP A 103 -5.89 7.96 -15.91
CA ASP A 103 -6.19 8.25 -14.51
C ASP A 103 -5.31 7.45 -13.55
N ILE A 104 -4.97 6.19 -13.88
CA ILE A 104 -3.95 5.42 -13.16
C ILE A 104 -2.59 6.13 -13.24
N GLY A 105 -2.21 6.61 -14.43
CA GLY A 105 -0.97 7.36 -14.62
C GLY A 105 -0.93 8.65 -13.80
N ALA A 106 -2.04 9.39 -13.73
CA ALA A 106 -2.18 10.59 -12.90
C ALA A 106 -2.09 10.25 -11.41
N ALA A 107 -2.78 9.20 -10.97
CA ALA A 107 -2.74 8.73 -9.59
C ALA A 107 -1.31 8.33 -9.17
N ILE A 108 -0.54 7.66 -10.04
CA ILE A 108 0.86 7.32 -9.77
C ILE A 108 1.71 8.58 -9.57
N GLN A 109 1.46 9.64 -10.32
CA GLN A 109 2.20 10.91 -10.17
C GLN A 109 1.83 11.65 -8.87
N GLU A 110 0.55 11.61 -8.48
CA GLU A 110 0.04 12.31 -7.29
C GLU A 110 0.35 11.55 -5.99
N LEU A 111 0.13 10.25 -5.99
CA LEU A 111 0.18 9.37 -4.81
C LEU A 111 1.35 8.40 -4.84
N GLY A 112 2.35 8.63 -5.70
CA GLY A 112 3.50 7.72 -5.85
C GLY A 112 4.25 7.43 -4.55
N GLU A 113 4.23 8.39 -3.60
CA GLU A 113 4.80 8.25 -2.26
C GLU A 113 3.83 7.57 -1.26
N ASP A 114 2.51 7.59 -1.52
CA ASP A 114 1.47 6.94 -0.71
C ASP A 114 0.89 5.73 -1.47
N VAL A 115 1.71 4.68 -1.54
CA VAL A 115 1.36 3.43 -2.24
C VAL A 115 0.04 2.81 -1.76
N PRO A 116 -0.30 2.80 -0.46
CA PRO A 116 -1.61 2.32 -0.01
C PRO A 116 -2.79 3.14 -0.53
N ALA A 117 -2.72 4.48 -0.50
CA ALA A 117 -3.76 5.32 -1.10
C ALA A 117 -3.82 5.13 -2.62
N LEU A 118 -2.67 4.99 -3.27
CA LEU A 118 -2.56 4.69 -4.69
C LEU A 118 -3.23 3.36 -5.04
N ARG A 119 -3.07 2.31 -4.22
CA ARG A 119 -3.74 1.01 -4.42
C ARG A 119 -5.26 1.12 -4.37
N LEU A 120 -5.81 1.94 -3.47
CA LEU A 120 -7.25 2.20 -3.41
C LEU A 120 -7.75 2.83 -4.71
N ARG A 121 -7.07 3.90 -5.16
CA ARG A 121 -7.43 4.61 -6.38
C ARG A 121 -7.32 3.72 -7.62
N VAL A 122 -6.21 3.00 -7.76
CA VAL A 122 -5.98 2.09 -8.89
C VAL A 122 -7.04 0.98 -8.93
N LEU A 123 -7.34 0.35 -7.79
CA LEU A 123 -8.36 -0.69 -7.74
C LEU A 123 -9.73 -0.14 -8.12
N ALA A 124 -10.10 1.05 -7.62
CA ALA A 124 -11.35 1.70 -7.96
C ALA A 124 -11.46 2.01 -9.47
N THR A 125 -10.39 2.56 -10.07
CA THR A 125 -10.34 2.84 -11.50
C THR A 125 -10.49 1.58 -12.36
N ILE A 126 -9.90 0.44 -11.93
CA ILE A 126 -10.04 -0.83 -12.64
C ILE A 126 -11.46 -1.38 -12.53
N LEU A 127 -12.06 -1.33 -11.34
CA LEU A 127 -13.35 -1.98 -11.06
C LEU A 127 -14.57 -1.12 -11.43
N GLN A 128 -14.44 0.21 -11.59
CA GLN A 128 -15.56 1.13 -11.82
C GLN A 128 -16.47 0.71 -13.01
N PRO A 129 -15.94 0.37 -14.20
CA PRO A 129 -16.81 -0.04 -15.32
C PRO A 129 -17.61 -1.31 -15.02
N ALA A 130 -16.97 -2.30 -14.40
CA ALA A 130 -17.60 -3.56 -14.06
C ALA A 130 -18.60 -3.43 -12.91
N TYR A 131 -18.36 -2.53 -11.95
CA TYR A 131 -19.26 -2.25 -10.84
C TYR A 131 -20.55 -1.58 -11.30
N HIS A 132 -20.47 -0.54 -12.14
CA HIS A 132 -21.66 0.16 -12.65
C HIS A 132 -22.30 -0.52 -13.85
N GLY A 133 -21.59 -1.45 -14.51
CA GLY A 133 -22.04 -2.06 -15.77
C GLY A 133 -22.06 -1.06 -16.93
N THR A 134 -21.22 -0.02 -16.87
CA THR A 134 -21.15 1.06 -17.86
C THR A 134 -19.74 1.21 -18.43
N ALA A 135 -19.58 2.09 -19.42
CA ALA A 135 -18.25 2.57 -19.81
C ALA A 135 -17.57 3.30 -18.65
N TYR A 136 -16.25 3.43 -18.73
CA TYR A 136 -15.45 4.12 -17.74
C TYR A 136 -15.87 5.59 -17.58
N ASP A 137 -16.05 6.01 -16.32
CA ASP A 137 -16.38 7.38 -15.93
C ASP A 137 -15.54 7.78 -14.70
N SER A 138 -14.66 8.76 -14.88
CA SER A 138 -13.75 9.26 -13.84
C SER A 138 -14.49 9.84 -12.63
N ASP A 139 -15.67 10.43 -12.86
CA ASP A 139 -16.43 11.10 -11.81
C ASP A 139 -17.04 10.10 -10.82
N GLN A 140 -17.22 8.85 -11.24
CA GLN A 140 -17.79 7.77 -10.43
C GLN A 140 -16.72 6.97 -9.66
N VAL A 141 -15.44 7.17 -9.95
CA VAL A 141 -14.34 6.43 -9.29
C VAL A 141 -14.32 6.67 -7.78
N ALA A 142 -14.64 7.88 -7.33
CA ALA A 142 -14.61 8.23 -5.91
C ALA A 142 -15.63 7.43 -5.07
N GLU A 143 -16.77 7.05 -5.65
CA GLU A 143 -17.75 6.19 -5.00
C GLU A 143 -17.20 4.77 -4.83
N VAL A 144 -16.65 4.22 -5.93
CA VAL A 144 -16.06 2.88 -5.96
C VAL A 144 -14.85 2.78 -5.03
N GLU A 145 -14.06 3.85 -4.91
CA GLU A 145 -12.91 3.92 -4.00
C GLU A 145 -13.31 3.71 -2.53
N GLN A 146 -14.44 4.27 -2.10
CA GLN A 146 -14.95 4.06 -0.73
C GLN A 146 -15.30 2.60 -0.48
N LEU A 147 -15.86 1.92 -1.48
CA LEU A 147 -16.21 0.49 -1.43
C LEU A 147 -14.95 -0.39 -1.46
N CYS A 148 -14.00 -0.08 -2.35
CA CYS A 148 -12.69 -0.71 -2.43
C CYS A 148 -11.92 -0.63 -1.09
N GLY A 149 -12.19 0.40 -0.29
CA GLY A 149 -11.68 0.53 1.07
C GLY A 149 -11.93 -0.68 1.96
N GLN A 150 -13.00 -1.45 1.73
CA GLN A 150 -13.35 -2.64 2.51
C GLN A 150 -12.77 -3.93 1.95
N VAL A 151 -12.13 -3.91 0.77
CA VAL A 151 -11.59 -5.11 0.14
C VAL A 151 -10.37 -5.60 0.92
N PRO A 152 -10.30 -6.89 1.29
CA PRO A 152 -9.14 -7.48 1.96
C PRO A 152 -7.88 -7.43 1.11
N LEU A 153 -6.72 -7.28 1.75
CA LEU A 153 -5.41 -7.29 1.09
C LEU A 153 -5.20 -8.54 0.23
N ARG A 154 -5.67 -9.70 0.70
CA ARG A 154 -5.56 -10.98 -0.03
C ARG A 154 -6.20 -10.93 -1.42
N GLU A 155 -7.26 -10.15 -1.58
CA GLU A 155 -8.00 -10.02 -2.85
C GLU A 155 -7.49 -8.82 -3.67
N ALA A 156 -7.18 -7.71 -3.01
CA ALA A 156 -6.79 -6.47 -3.66
C ALA A 156 -5.36 -6.48 -4.23
N LEU A 157 -4.41 -7.08 -3.51
CA LEU A 157 -2.99 -6.99 -3.86
C LEU A 157 -2.67 -7.70 -5.19
N PRO A 158 -3.19 -8.91 -5.49
CA PRO A 158 -3.00 -9.55 -6.80
C PRO A 158 -3.50 -8.74 -8.00
N LEU A 159 -4.46 -7.83 -7.80
CA LEU A 159 -5.02 -6.99 -8.87
C LEU A 159 -4.24 -5.70 -9.09
N THR A 160 -3.70 -5.14 -8.02
CA THR A 160 -2.98 -3.86 -8.04
C THR A 160 -1.48 -4.03 -8.25
N ASP A 161 -0.92 -5.21 -7.97
CA ASP A 161 0.51 -5.51 -8.08
C ASP A 161 1.06 -5.40 -9.52
N PHE A 162 0.21 -5.49 -10.56
CA PHE A 162 0.66 -5.26 -11.94
C PHE A 162 1.07 -3.81 -12.20
N PHE A 163 0.27 -2.84 -11.72
CA PHE A 163 0.57 -1.40 -11.87
C PHE A 163 1.54 -0.90 -10.82
N LEU A 164 1.55 -1.55 -9.67
CA LEU A 164 2.35 -1.19 -8.51
C LEU A 164 3.21 -2.38 -8.14
N PRO A 165 4.16 -2.79 -8.98
CA PRO A 165 5.04 -3.90 -8.64
C PRO A 165 5.65 -3.55 -7.29
N SER A 166 5.56 -4.50 -6.36
CA SER A 166 6.18 -4.38 -5.04
C SER A 166 7.73 -4.32 -5.11
N SER A 167 8.29 -4.05 -6.30
CA SER A 167 9.68 -4.03 -6.72
C SER A 167 10.06 -2.87 -7.67
N THR A 168 9.18 -1.89 -7.98
CA THR A 168 9.55 -0.66 -8.75
C THR A 168 10.30 0.42 -7.94
N ALA A 169 11.27 0.01 -7.15
CA ALA A 169 12.55 0.70 -7.00
C ALA A 169 13.69 -0.31 -7.16
N SER A 170 13.54 -1.26 -8.09
CA SER A 170 14.68 -1.69 -8.87
C SER A 170 14.92 -0.57 -9.87
N ALA A 171 16.01 0.16 -9.63
CA ALA A 171 16.56 1.15 -10.52
C ALA A 171 16.83 0.53 -11.90
N GLU A 172 15.84 0.55 -12.78
CA GLU A 172 16.11 0.71 -14.19
C GLU A 172 15.68 2.12 -14.54
N SER A 173 16.70 2.99 -14.55
CA SER A 173 16.69 4.22 -15.30
C SER A 173 15.86 4.06 -16.56
N THR A 174 14.87 4.93 -16.71
CA THR A 174 14.20 5.25 -17.98
C THR A 174 15.21 5.06 -19.11
N PRO A 175 14.95 4.22 -20.13
CA PRO A 175 15.92 4.02 -21.20
C PRO A 175 16.25 5.40 -21.78
N ALA A 176 17.54 5.75 -21.72
CA ALA A 176 18.01 7.04 -22.16
C ALA A 176 17.58 7.25 -23.62
N SER A 177 16.85 8.35 -23.85
CA SER A 177 16.55 8.84 -25.18
C SER A 177 17.85 8.89 -25.99
N SER A 178 17.81 8.37 -27.21
CA SER A 178 18.99 8.19 -28.06
C SER A 178 19.77 9.49 -28.24
N SER A 179 20.93 9.60 -27.60
CA SER A 179 21.94 10.59 -27.97
C SER A 179 23.34 10.05 -27.67
N ALA A 180 24.23 10.28 -28.63
CA ALA A 180 25.49 9.59 -28.83
C ALA A 180 26.59 9.89 -27.80
N SER A 181 27.44 8.87 -27.57
CA SER A 181 28.92 8.91 -27.52
C SER A 181 29.56 8.33 -26.24
N PRO A 182 30.71 7.62 -26.36
CA PRO A 182 31.28 6.77 -25.32
C PRO A 182 32.43 7.46 -24.56
N SER A 183 32.62 7.16 -23.27
CA SER A 183 33.98 6.98 -22.71
C SER A 183 34.02 6.65 -21.20
N ALA A 184 34.88 5.66 -20.93
CA ALA A 184 35.81 5.54 -19.80
C ALA A 184 35.29 5.31 -18.36
N LYS A 185 35.44 4.07 -17.91
CA LYS A 185 35.77 3.68 -16.52
C LYS A 185 37.04 4.43 -16.04
N PRO A 186 37.19 4.65 -14.72
CA PRO A 186 38.13 3.78 -13.98
C PRO A 186 37.71 3.40 -12.55
N SER A 187 38.36 2.34 -12.09
CA SER A 187 38.20 1.57 -10.86
C SER A 187 38.87 2.21 -9.62
N GLY A 188 38.38 1.87 -8.41
CA GLY A 188 39.17 1.96 -7.16
C GLY A 188 38.35 1.85 -5.85
N PRO A 189 38.62 0.87 -4.95
CA PRO A 189 38.21 0.85 -3.52
C PRO A 189 39.34 1.50 -2.64
N PRO A 190 39.24 1.80 -1.30
CA PRO A 190 38.65 0.94 -0.24
C PRO A 190 38.18 1.57 1.13
N THR A 191 37.54 0.72 1.96
CA THR A 191 37.64 0.49 3.45
C THR A 191 37.36 1.52 4.58
N SER A 192 36.65 0.97 5.60
CA SER A 192 36.62 1.25 7.07
C SER A 192 35.80 2.48 7.53
N GLY A 193 35.08 2.52 8.66
CA GLY A 193 34.94 1.63 9.81
C GLY A 193 33.77 2.07 10.72
N SER A 194 33.58 1.31 11.79
CA SER A 194 32.42 1.18 12.69
C SER A 194 31.79 2.42 13.35
N SER A 195 30.50 2.30 13.71
CA SER A 195 30.03 2.63 15.07
C SER A 195 28.75 1.88 15.46
N ARG A 196 28.80 1.21 16.62
CA ARG A 196 27.67 0.57 17.30
C ARG A 196 26.72 1.64 17.87
N ARG A 197 25.41 1.41 17.76
CA ARG A 197 24.44 1.68 18.85
C ARG A 197 23.32 0.65 18.82
N SER A 198 23.14 0.01 19.97
CA SER A 198 22.06 -0.94 20.28
C SER A 198 20.78 -0.20 20.63
N GLY A 199 19.67 -0.66 20.05
CA GLY A 199 18.29 -0.35 20.40
C GLY A 199 17.43 -1.37 19.65
N ILE A 200 16.43 -1.94 20.33
CA ILE A 200 15.56 -3.00 19.79
C ILE A 200 15.00 -2.54 18.44
N ARG A 201 15.36 -3.24 17.35
CA ARG A 201 14.86 -2.98 15.99
C ARG A 201 13.62 -3.85 15.75
N TRP A 202 12.53 -3.19 15.36
CA TRP A 202 11.26 -3.77 14.88
C TRP A 202 11.12 -3.53 13.36
N PRO A 203 10.26 -4.28 12.64
CA PRO A 203 10.70 -5.07 11.50
C PRO A 203 10.63 -4.36 10.12
N SER A 204 11.42 -4.90 9.18
CA SER A 204 11.69 -4.43 7.82
C SER A 204 10.63 -4.78 6.76
N TRP A 205 9.35 -4.84 7.14
CA TRP A 205 8.27 -5.41 6.30
C TRP A 205 7.71 -4.45 5.23
N MET A 206 8.21 -3.22 5.16
CA MET A 206 8.19 -2.39 3.95
C MET A 206 9.64 -2.13 3.52
N PRO A 207 10.20 -2.88 2.56
CA PRO A 207 11.41 -2.42 1.89
C PRO A 207 11.00 -1.31 0.91
N TRP A 208 10.93 -0.06 1.37
CA TRP A 208 11.01 1.08 0.46
C TRP A 208 11.93 2.15 1.04
N GLN A 209 13.15 2.19 0.49
CA GLN A 209 14.00 3.36 0.61
C GLN A 209 13.43 4.45 -0.30
N ALA A 210 12.98 5.54 0.31
CA ALA A 210 12.81 6.80 -0.40
C ALA A 210 14.11 7.11 -1.15
N ALA A 211 13.94 7.51 -2.41
CA ALA A 211 14.98 8.15 -3.18
C ALA A 211 15.67 9.20 -2.29
N THR A 212 16.98 9.03 -2.16
CA THR A 212 17.88 9.99 -1.55
C THR A 212 17.66 11.38 -2.13
N ARG A 213 17.23 12.33 -1.30
CA ARG A 213 17.38 13.76 -1.59
C ARG A 213 18.79 14.19 -1.17
N ARG A 214 19.69 14.35 -2.14
CA ARG A 214 20.78 15.36 -2.11
C ARG A 214 20.35 16.40 -3.16
N ASP A 215 20.31 17.71 -2.91
CA ASP A 215 21.35 18.52 -2.30
C ASP A 215 20.78 19.60 -1.36
N GLY A 216 21.39 19.70 -0.18
CA GLY A 216 21.44 20.97 0.53
C GLY A 216 22.47 21.85 -0.17
N ALA A 217 22.00 22.83 -0.95
CA ALA A 217 22.83 23.93 -1.40
C ALA A 217 23.24 24.79 -0.19
N THR A 218 24.40 24.52 0.39
CA THR A 218 25.11 25.52 1.20
C THR A 218 25.94 26.39 0.26
N SER A 219 25.39 27.56 -0.05
CA SER A 219 26.11 28.71 -0.55
C SER A 219 27.12 29.17 0.51
N THR A 220 28.42 29.17 0.19
CA THR A 220 29.39 30.15 0.73
C THR A 220 30.65 30.17 -0.13
N SER A 221 30.89 31.36 -0.70
CA SER A 221 32.17 32.05 -1.02
C SER A 221 33.24 31.35 -1.86
#